data_AF-A0A7V9RFE0-F1
#
_entry.id   AF-A0A7V9RFE0-F1
#
_cell.length_a   1.000
_cell.length_b   1.000
_cell.length_c   1.000
_cell.angle_alpha   90.00
_cell.angle_beta   90.00
_cell.angle_gamma   90.00
#
_symmetry.space_group_name_H-M   'P 1'
#
loop_
_entity.id
_entity.type
_entity.pdbx_description
1 polymer ?
#
loop_
_entity_poly.entity_id
_entity_poly.type
_entity_poly.pdbx_seq_one_letter_code
_entity_poly.pdbx_strand_id
1 'polypeptide(L)'
;MRAHVAVVAVVVVGIGVGGGRALAEPKPQKVDIKPFRDELLVFADATGNTYVVKPHKVSSSGGTEDAPRIWFGPAGKPLYEQNGIGRSGNGAAWSYQTWAPRITGIRPAYFARAADGSFSKSCDADSVPLTQLTGDKAKAVLDKSTLMTEYLNRRAHMLARDDSGVYYYVDRLTKQHGSKGFRVYVGKKGAMKQMALSDVASDTAGEVFSTKTGDLRLDRRSDINKMMWIRGEKRTELITLDVDANSTVIFTDLGIYQYLGTLCDNM
;
A
#
# COMPACT_ATOMS: atom_id res chain seq x y z
N MET A 1 -65.69 -30.80 -22.70
CA MET A 1 -64.26 -30.82 -22.32
C MET A 1 -63.68 -29.45 -22.63
N ARG A 2 -63.45 -28.61 -21.61
CA ARG A 2 -62.84 -27.28 -21.77
C ARG A 2 -61.37 -27.39 -21.38
N ALA A 3 -60.47 -27.14 -22.34
CA ALA A 3 -59.03 -27.11 -22.11
C ALA A 3 -58.64 -25.75 -21.53
N HIS A 4 -58.04 -25.74 -20.35
CA HIS A 4 -57.42 -24.55 -19.77
C HIS A 4 -56.01 -24.40 -20.32
N VAL A 5 -55.75 -23.30 -21.03
CA VAL A 5 -54.40 -22.89 -21.46
C VAL A 5 -53.76 -22.14 -20.29
N ALA A 6 -52.70 -22.70 -19.72
CA ALA A 6 -51.89 -22.03 -18.71
C ALA A 6 -50.86 -21.13 -19.41
N VAL A 7 -50.95 -19.81 -19.18
CA VAL A 7 -49.95 -18.84 -19.62
C VAL A 7 -48.81 -18.84 -18.61
N VAL A 8 -47.64 -19.35 -19.03
CA VAL A 8 -46.41 -19.29 -18.24
C VAL A 8 -45.80 -17.90 -18.43
N ALA A 9 -45.91 -17.05 -17.42
CA ALA A 9 -45.21 -15.77 -17.37
C ALA A 9 -43.73 -16.02 -17.03
N VAL A 10 -42.85 -15.87 -18.02
CA VAL A 10 -41.41 -15.87 -17.81
C VAL A 10 -41.02 -14.53 -17.19
N VAL A 11 -40.71 -14.54 -15.90
CA VAL A 11 -40.10 -13.39 -15.22
C VAL A 11 -38.64 -13.31 -15.67
N VAL A 12 -38.36 -12.38 -16.58
CA VAL A 12 -36.99 -11.99 -16.90
C VAL A 12 -36.46 -11.19 -15.72
N VAL A 13 -35.68 -11.83 -14.86
CA VAL A 13 -34.90 -11.15 -13.83
C VAL A 13 -33.76 -10.41 -14.54
N GLY A 14 -33.97 -9.13 -14.83
CA GLY A 14 -32.91 -8.24 -15.25
C GLY A 14 -31.89 -8.11 -14.12
N ILE A 15 -30.72 -8.73 -14.29
CA ILE A 15 -29.56 -8.44 -13.44
C ILE A 15 -29.11 -7.03 -13.83
N GLY A 16 -29.57 -6.05 -13.05
CA GLY A 16 -29.06 -4.69 -13.14
C GLY A 16 -27.57 -4.71 -12.79
N VAL A 17 -26.73 -4.41 -13.78
CA VAL A 17 -25.33 -4.04 -13.56
C VAL A 17 -25.36 -2.71 -12.83
N GLY A 18 -25.36 -2.78 -11.50
CA GLY A 18 -25.25 -1.62 -10.64
C GLY A 18 -23.93 -0.93 -10.94
N GLY A 19 -23.99 0.24 -11.58
CA GLY A 19 -22.86 1.13 -11.72
C GLY A 19 -22.26 1.38 -10.34
N GLY A 20 -21.12 0.73 -10.08
CA GLY A 20 -20.45 0.81 -8.80
C GLY A 20 -20.06 2.26 -8.55
N ARG A 21 -20.72 2.91 -7.58
CA ARG A 21 -20.17 4.11 -6.95
C ARG A 21 -18.73 3.79 -6.58
N ALA A 22 -17.80 4.63 -7.04
CA ALA A 22 -16.41 4.55 -6.60
C ALA A 22 -16.41 4.46 -5.07
N LEU A 23 -15.86 3.35 -4.53
CA LEU A 23 -15.72 3.20 -3.09
C LEU A 23 -14.92 4.39 -2.58
N ALA A 24 -15.43 5.05 -1.54
CA ALA A 24 -14.69 6.14 -0.91
C ALA A 24 -13.33 5.63 -0.45
N GLU A 25 -12.27 6.37 -0.75
CA GLU A 25 -10.91 6.03 -0.33
C GLU A 25 -10.84 5.87 1.19
N PRO A 26 -10.39 4.72 1.72
CA PRO A 26 -10.21 4.53 3.16
C PRO A 26 -9.24 5.57 3.70
N LYS A 27 -9.67 6.38 4.66
CA LYS A 27 -8.76 7.33 5.32
C LYS A 27 -8.07 6.65 6.51
N PRO A 28 -6.82 7.02 6.83
CA PRO A 28 -6.17 6.55 8.04
C PRO A 28 -7.03 6.85 9.27
N GLN A 29 -7.15 5.88 10.17
CA GLN A 29 -7.95 5.98 11.38
C GLN A 29 -7.06 6.15 12.59
N LYS A 30 -7.56 6.87 13.61
CA LYS A 30 -6.84 6.99 14.88
C LYS A 30 -6.82 5.64 15.58
N VAL A 31 -5.65 5.24 16.05
CA VAL A 31 -5.46 4.04 16.86
C VAL A 31 -5.73 4.38 18.33
N ASP A 32 -6.58 3.62 19.01
CA ASP A 32 -6.70 3.70 20.46
C ASP A 32 -5.53 2.99 21.11
N ILE A 33 -4.64 3.79 21.71
CA ILE A 33 -3.43 3.28 22.36
C ILE A 33 -3.64 2.96 23.83
N LYS A 34 -4.77 3.36 24.44
CA LYS A 34 -5.01 3.15 25.88
C LYS A 34 -4.75 1.70 26.35
N PRO A 35 -5.12 0.65 25.59
CA PRO A 35 -4.94 -0.73 26.07
C PRO A 35 -3.47 -1.19 26.15
N PHE A 36 -2.56 -0.53 25.43
CA PHE A 36 -1.15 -0.96 25.33
C PHE A 36 -0.18 0.22 25.49
N ARG A 37 -0.65 1.34 26.03
CA ARG A 37 0.11 2.60 26.08
C ARG A 37 1.42 2.46 26.83
N ASP A 38 1.39 1.74 27.95
CA ASP A 38 2.55 1.55 28.83
C ASP A 38 3.59 0.58 28.24
N GLU A 39 3.27 -0.07 27.11
CA GLU A 39 4.19 -0.93 26.35
C GLU A 39 4.94 -0.16 25.26
N LEU A 40 4.57 1.10 25.00
CA LEU A 40 5.10 1.87 23.90
C LEU A 40 6.47 2.43 24.21
N LEU A 41 7.42 2.14 23.33
CA LEU A 41 8.73 2.76 23.29
C LEU A 41 8.68 3.98 22.37
N VAL A 42 9.27 5.09 22.78
CA VAL A 42 9.29 6.34 22.01
C VAL A 42 10.72 6.69 21.65
N PHE A 43 10.94 7.09 20.40
CA PHE A 43 12.25 7.50 19.91
C PHE A 43 12.15 8.78 19.10
N ALA A 44 13.25 9.51 19.04
CA ALA A 44 13.42 10.65 18.15
C ALA A 44 14.77 10.59 17.44
N ASP A 45 14.83 11.12 16.22
CA ASP A 45 16.10 11.38 15.52
C ASP A 45 16.54 12.84 15.71
N ALA A 46 17.74 13.17 15.21
CA ALA A 46 18.32 14.51 15.32
C ALA A 46 17.51 15.60 14.61
N THR A 47 16.61 15.23 13.69
CA THR A 47 15.72 16.17 12.97
C THR A 47 14.37 16.36 13.66
N GLY A 48 14.14 15.65 14.77
CA GLY A 48 12.90 15.70 15.54
C GLY A 48 11.78 14.81 15.00
N ASN A 49 12.05 13.92 14.05
CA ASN A 49 11.03 12.93 13.66
C ASN A 49 10.79 11.97 14.82
N THR A 50 9.55 11.52 14.96
CA THR A 50 9.13 10.67 16.07
C THR A 50 8.87 9.25 15.58
N TYR A 51 9.31 8.28 16.38
CA TYR A 51 9.05 6.87 16.16
C TYR A 51 8.42 6.30 17.43
N VAL A 52 7.32 5.58 17.30
CA VAL A 52 6.69 4.87 18.41
C VAL A 52 6.67 3.40 18.08
N VAL A 53 7.08 2.55 19.02
CA VAL A 53 7.20 1.11 18.79
C VAL A 53 6.46 0.37 19.90
N LYS A 54 5.51 -0.47 19.51
CA LYS A 54 5.01 -1.56 20.38
C LYS A 54 5.86 -2.79 20.05
N PRO A 55 6.80 -3.18 20.92
CA PRO A 55 7.62 -4.35 20.67
C PRO A 55 6.76 -5.62 20.69
N HIS A 56 7.21 -6.66 19.99
CA HIS A 56 6.58 -7.97 20.08
C HIS A 56 6.84 -8.58 21.47
N LYS A 57 5.80 -9.07 22.12
CA LYS A 57 5.94 -9.88 23.35
C LYS A 57 6.08 -11.35 22.94
N VAL A 58 7.24 -11.94 23.20
CA VAL A 58 7.39 -13.39 23.04
C VAL A 58 6.63 -14.05 24.19
N SER A 59 5.49 -14.67 23.89
CA SER A 59 4.82 -15.52 24.86
C SER A 59 5.69 -16.73 25.20
N SER A 60 5.78 -17.05 26.49
CA SER A 60 6.46 -18.24 27.01
C SER A 60 5.83 -19.56 26.54
N SER A 61 4.61 -19.53 25.97
CA SER A 61 3.93 -20.69 25.41
C SER A 61 4.09 -20.86 23.89
N GLY A 62 4.94 -20.06 23.23
CA GLY A 62 5.18 -20.16 21.78
C GLY A 62 4.00 -19.67 20.92
N GLY A 63 2.95 -19.12 21.54
CA GLY A 63 1.83 -18.47 20.84
C GLY A 63 2.23 -17.10 20.27
N THR A 64 1.64 -16.73 19.13
CA THR A 64 1.82 -15.43 18.49
C THR A 64 0.98 -14.35 19.19
N GLU A 65 1.43 -13.85 20.32
CA GLU A 65 0.84 -12.63 20.90
C GLU A 65 1.46 -11.39 20.23
N ASP A 66 0.63 -10.75 19.41
CA ASP A 66 0.79 -9.46 18.73
C ASP A 66 2.09 -9.19 17.96
N ALA A 67 1.97 -9.11 16.64
CA ALA A 67 3.01 -8.59 15.76
C ALA A 67 3.53 -7.22 16.26
N PRO A 68 4.85 -6.94 16.13
CA PRO A 68 5.39 -5.65 16.50
C PRO A 68 4.74 -4.56 15.65
N ARG A 69 4.47 -3.41 16.25
CA ARG A 69 3.87 -2.26 15.56
C ARG A 69 4.82 -1.08 15.65
N ILE A 70 5.01 -0.39 14.54
CA ILE A 70 5.85 0.79 14.44
C ILE A 70 5.01 1.91 13.88
N TRP A 71 5.09 3.09 14.48
CA TRP A 71 4.54 4.32 13.93
C TRP A 71 5.67 5.31 13.69
N PHE A 72 5.57 6.05 12.59
CA PHE A 72 6.52 7.09 12.23
C PHE A 72 5.79 8.33 11.75
N GLY A 73 6.33 9.49 12.08
CA GLY A 73 5.91 10.74 11.47
C GLY A 73 6.95 11.84 11.63
N PRO A 74 6.97 12.81 10.70
CA PRO A 74 7.78 14.02 10.84
C PRO A 74 7.44 14.81 12.11
N ALA A 75 8.36 15.66 12.55
CA ALA A 75 8.16 16.52 13.71
C ALA A 75 6.80 17.25 13.68
N GLY A 76 5.98 17.05 14.72
CA GLY A 76 4.67 17.68 14.85
C GLY A 76 3.57 17.19 13.89
N LYS A 77 3.80 16.10 13.15
CA LYS A 77 2.79 15.47 12.27
C LYS A 77 2.22 14.20 12.91
N PRO A 78 1.05 13.71 12.45
CA PRO A 78 0.53 12.41 12.86
C PRO A 78 1.55 11.30 12.58
N LEU A 79 1.57 10.28 13.45
CA LEU A 79 2.43 9.12 13.28
C LEU A 79 1.63 8.02 12.59
N TYR A 80 2.07 7.57 11.43
CA TYR A 80 1.39 6.52 10.67
C TYR A 80 2.02 5.17 10.93
N GLU A 81 1.17 4.17 11.08
CA GLU A 81 1.61 2.79 11.24
C GLU A 81 2.38 2.32 10.00
N GLN A 82 3.48 1.62 10.23
CA GLN A 82 4.35 1.09 9.20
C GLN A 82 3.90 -0.32 8.85
N ASN A 83 3.90 -0.63 7.55
CA ASN A 83 3.61 -1.98 7.07
C ASN A 83 4.79 -2.91 7.38
N GLY A 84 4.72 -3.62 8.51
CA GLY A 84 5.73 -4.57 8.95
C GLY A 84 5.74 -5.84 8.09
N ILE A 85 6.87 -6.13 7.46
CA ILE A 85 7.03 -7.27 6.54
C ILE A 85 8.00 -8.34 7.05
N GLY A 86 8.69 -8.09 8.16
CA GLY A 86 9.61 -9.06 8.72
C GLY A 86 10.20 -8.63 10.04
N ARG A 87 10.86 -9.58 10.69
CA ARG A 87 11.66 -9.36 11.90
C ARG A 87 12.87 -10.29 11.89
N SER A 88 13.96 -9.84 12.51
CA SER A 88 15.16 -10.63 12.74
C SER A 88 15.68 -10.37 14.15
N GLY A 89 16.36 -11.34 14.73
CA GLY A 89 16.95 -11.24 16.06
C GLY A 89 18.16 -12.15 16.22
N ASN A 90 19.20 -11.63 16.87
CA ASN A 90 20.38 -12.38 17.26
C ASN A 90 20.86 -11.89 18.64
N GLY A 91 20.56 -12.67 19.68
CA GLY A 91 20.83 -12.29 21.06
C GLY A 91 20.13 -10.98 21.43
N ALA A 92 20.92 -9.98 21.85
CA ALA A 92 20.41 -8.66 22.22
C ALA A 92 20.08 -7.76 21.00
N ALA A 93 20.61 -8.09 19.81
CA ALA A 93 20.33 -7.35 18.59
C ALA A 93 19.02 -7.83 17.94
N TRP A 94 18.23 -6.90 17.43
CA TRP A 94 17.02 -7.22 16.69
C TRP A 94 16.66 -6.12 15.69
N SER A 95 15.87 -6.47 14.69
CA SER A 95 15.36 -5.51 13.70
C SER A 95 13.96 -5.85 13.26
N TYR A 96 13.16 -4.82 13.03
CA TYR A 96 11.89 -4.90 12.33
C TYR A 96 12.06 -4.37 10.92
N GLN A 97 11.55 -5.11 9.95
CA GLN A 97 11.56 -4.76 8.54
C GLN A 97 10.21 -4.15 8.19
N THR A 98 10.21 -2.99 7.57
CA THR A 98 9.00 -2.34 7.07
C THR A 98 9.07 -2.20 5.57
N TRP A 99 7.93 -2.34 4.89
CA TRP A 99 7.85 -2.07 3.47
C TRP A 99 8.13 -0.59 3.19
N ALA A 100 9.07 -0.33 2.28
CA ALA A 100 9.54 1.01 1.96
C ALA A 100 9.75 1.11 0.44
N PRO A 101 8.68 1.41 -0.31
CA PRO A 101 8.68 1.24 -1.76
C PRO A 101 9.50 2.28 -2.54
N ARG A 102 10.03 3.30 -1.86
CA ARG A 102 10.96 4.29 -2.45
C ARG A 102 12.42 3.85 -2.42
N ILE A 103 12.74 2.74 -1.74
CA ILE A 103 14.10 2.18 -1.74
C ILE A 103 14.38 1.50 -3.08
N THR A 104 15.55 1.77 -3.66
CA THR A 104 16.00 1.13 -4.91
C THR A 104 16.41 -0.32 -4.63
N GLY A 105 16.01 -1.24 -5.51
CA GLY A 105 16.19 -2.68 -5.30
C GLY A 105 15.24 -3.16 -4.21
N ILE A 106 14.59 -4.31 -4.42
CA ILE A 106 13.52 -4.83 -3.56
C ILE A 106 14.05 -5.07 -2.14
N ARG A 107 14.00 -4.04 -1.29
CA ARG A 107 14.64 -4.00 0.03
C ARG A 107 13.71 -3.35 1.05
N PRO A 108 13.66 -3.88 2.29
CA PRO A 108 12.91 -3.26 3.36
C PRO A 108 13.68 -2.06 3.94
N ALA A 109 12.95 -1.21 4.66
CA ALA A 109 13.55 -0.34 5.65
C ALA A 109 13.67 -1.08 6.98
N TYR A 110 14.59 -0.64 7.83
CA TYR A 110 14.80 -1.27 9.14
C TYR A 110 14.60 -0.27 10.26
N PHE A 111 13.95 -0.74 11.32
CA PHE A 111 14.08 -0.19 12.67
C PHE A 111 14.84 -1.23 13.49
N ALA A 112 15.99 -0.89 14.06
CA ALA A 112 16.88 -1.85 14.68
C ALA A 112 17.37 -1.42 16.05
N ARG A 113 17.64 -2.41 16.89
CA ARG A 113 18.45 -2.32 18.10
C ARG A 113 19.72 -3.15 17.89
N ALA A 114 20.88 -2.54 18.04
CA ALA A 114 22.16 -3.25 17.99
C ALA A 114 22.43 -4.00 19.30
N ALA A 115 23.47 -4.85 19.31
CA ALA A 115 23.83 -5.65 20.48
C ALA A 115 24.27 -4.78 21.67
N ASP A 116 24.91 -3.63 21.40
CA ASP A 116 25.30 -2.62 22.39
C ASP A 116 24.12 -1.83 22.97
N GLY A 117 22.91 -2.06 22.44
CA GLY A 117 21.67 -1.40 22.85
C GLY A 117 21.37 -0.07 22.17
N SER A 118 22.20 0.37 21.24
CA SER A 118 21.88 1.52 20.40
C SER A 118 20.71 1.23 19.46
N PHE A 119 19.94 2.26 19.10
CA PHE A 119 18.81 2.17 18.19
C PHE A 119 19.06 2.98 16.93
N SER A 120 18.59 2.47 15.80
CA SER A 120 18.71 3.16 14.51
C SER A 120 17.54 2.84 13.60
N LYS A 121 17.28 3.72 12.63
CA LYS A 121 16.51 3.38 11.43
C LYS A 121 17.39 3.44 10.19
N SER A 122 17.15 2.59 9.21
CA SER A 122 17.83 2.64 7.91
C SER A 122 16.86 2.47 6.75
N CYS A 123 17.15 3.18 5.67
CA CYS A 123 16.41 3.13 4.40
C CYS A 123 17.29 2.66 3.24
N ASP A 124 18.61 2.66 3.41
CA ASP A 124 19.56 2.05 2.49
C ASP A 124 20.79 1.64 3.33
N ALA A 125 22.00 1.77 2.77
CA ALA A 125 23.26 1.55 3.48
C ALA A 125 23.42 2.44 4.73
N ASP A 126 22.85 3.64 4.72
CA ASP A 126 22.99 4.59 5.83
C ASP A 126 21.98 4.35 6.95
N SER A 127 22.48 4.36 8.18
CA SER A 127 21.68 4.30 9.40
C SER A 127 21.59 5.66 10.08
N VAL A 128 20.38 6.07 10.45
CA VAL A 128 20.13 7.25 11.28
C VAL A 128 20.00 6.80 12.74
N PRO A 129 20.85 7.32 13.66
CA PRO A 129 20.77 6.99 15.07
C PRO A 129 19.48 7.55 15.69
N LEU A 130 18.90 6.78 16.60
CA LEU A 130 17.69 7.12 17.32
C LEU A 130 17.96 7.24 18.81
N THR A 131 17.44 8.30 19.43
CA THR A 131 17.46 8.47 20.88
C THR A 131 16.16 7.97 21.46
N GLN A 132 16.22 6.99 22.35
CA GLN A 132 15.06 6.56 23.11
C GLN A 132 14.68 7.63 24.14
N LEU A 133 13.41 8.05 24.10
CA LEU A 133 12.82 8.93 25.10
C LEU A 133 12.18 8.07 26.19
N THR A 134 12.37 8.46 27.45
CA THR A 134 11.84 7.73 28.62
C THR A 134 11.13 8.69 29.57
N GLY A 135 10.39 8.15 30.55
CA GLY A 135 9.71 8.90 31.60
C GLY A 135 8.79 10.01 31.06
N ASP A 136 8.90 11.20 31.65
CA ASP A 136 8.07 12.36 31.30
C ASP A 136 8.20 12.79 29.84
N LYS A 137 9.39 12.61 29.23
CA LYS A 137 9.60 12.94 27.82
C LYS A 137 8.79 12.02 26.90
N ALA A 138 8.84 10.72 27.14
CA ALA A 138 8.04 9.75 26.39
C ALA A 138 6.55 10.00 26.58
N LYS A 139 6.12 10.23 27.83
CA LYS A 139 4.74 10.56 28.17
C LYS A 139 4.25 11.79 27.41
N ALA A 140 5.01 12.88 27.41
CA ALA A 140 4.67 14.12 26.72
C ALA A 140 4.55 13.93 25.19
N VAL A 141 5.40 13.10 24.59
CA VAL A 141 5.28 12.76 23.16
C VAL A 141 4.01 11.96 22.91
N LEU A 142 3.72 10.93 23.70
CA LEU A 142 2.51 10.12 23.55
C LEU A 142 1.22 10.91 23.80
N ASP A 143 1.23 11.90 24.72
CA ASP A 143 0.08 12.76 24.99
C ASP A 143 -0.23 13.72 23.83
N LYS A 144 0.80 14.13 23.09
CA LYS A 144 0.66 15.05 21.94
C LYS A 144 0.49 14.34 20.60
N SER A 145 0.96 13.10 20.50
CA SER A 145 0.98 12.35 19.25
C SER A 145 -0.40 11.80 18.90
N THR A 146 -0.73 11.83 17.61
CA THR A 146 -1.87 11.09 17.08
C THR A 146 -1.32 9.90 16.30
N LEU A 147 -1.47 8.70 16.85
CA LEU A 147 -1.12 7.46 16.17
C LEU A 147 -2.27 7.07 15.25
N MET A 148 -1.95 6.86 13.98
CA MET A 148 -2.88 6.54 12.92
C MET A 148 -2.55 5.15 12.36
N THR A 149 -3.53 4.50 11.75
CA THR A 149 -3.29 3.34 10.87
C THR A 149 -2.40 3.76 9.68
N GLU A 150 -2.00 2.79 8.87
CA GLU A 150 -1.17 3.00 7.68
C GLU A 150 -1.73 4.13 6.78
N TYR A 151 -0.86 5.04 6.34
CA TYR A 151 -1.24 6.09 5.38
C TYR A 151 -1.44 5.52 3.98
N LEU A 152 -0.49 4.69 3.55
CA LEU A 152 -0.49 4.05 2.24
C LEU A 152 -1.43 2.85 2.22
N ASN A 153 -2.69 3.13 1.91
CA ASN A 153 -3.78 2.16 1.80
C ASN A 153 -3.87 1.47 0.42
N ARG A 154 -2.88 1.71 -0.46
CA ARG A 154 -2.85 1.24 -1.84
C ARG A 154 -1.55 0.55 -2.18
N ARG A 155 -1.65 -0.41 -3.10
CA ARG A 155 -0.54 -1.20 -3.63
C ARG A 155 -0.57 -1.18 -5.15
N ALA A 156 0.60 -1.26 -5.75
CA ALA A 156 0.73 -1.50 -7.18
C ALA A 156 0.02 -2.81 -7.56
N HIS A 157 -0.67 -2.77 -8.70
CA HIS A 157 -1.37 -3.91 -9.29
C HIS A 157 -0.80 -4.26 -10.65
N MET A 158 -0.61 -3.26 -11.51
CA MET A 158 0.02 -3.44 -12.83
C MET A 158 0.82 -2.21 -13.22
N LEU A 159 1.90 -2.43 -13.97
CA LEU A 159 2.64 -1.38 -14.63
C LEU A 159 2.96 -1.84 -16.06
N ALA A 160 2.75 -0.96 -17.03
CA ALA A 160 3.19 -1.15 -18.39
C ALA A 160 3.63 0.18 -19.00
N ARG A 161 4.36 0.12 -20.11
CA ARG A 161 4.70 1.29 -20.92
C ARG A 161 4.59 0.99 -22.41
N ASP A 162 4.40 2.02 -23.21
CA ASP A 162 4.65 1.92 -24.65
C ASP A 162 6.10 2.29 -25.01
N ASP A 163 6.44 2.21 -26.29
CA ASP A 163 7.76 2.56 -26.83
C ASP A 163 8.04 4.06 -26.84
N SER A 164 7.01 4.89 -26.65
CA SER A 164 7.16 6.35 -26.55
C SER A 164 7.40 6.84 -25.10
N GLY A 165 7.44 5.91 -24.14
CA GLY A 165 7.63 6.20 -22.73
C GLY A 165 6.37 6.70 -22.02
N VAL A 166 5.18 6.42 -22.56
CA VAL A 166 3.92 6.61 -21.84
C VAL A 166 3.67 5.40 -20.96
N TYR A 167 3.44 5.64 -19.67
CA TYR A 167 3.15 4.64 -18.68
C TYR A 167 1.65 4.43 -18.50
N TYR A 168 1.29 3.19 -18.21
CA TYR A 168 -0.04 2.72 -17.86
C TYR A 168 0.08 2.03 -16.52
N TYR A 169 -0.48 2.63 -15.47
CA TYR A 169 -0.33 2.14 -14.11
C TYR A 169 -1.69 1.88 -13.49
N VAL A 170 -1.81 0.74 -12.83
CA VAL A 170 -2.99 0.37 -12.05
C VAL A 170 -2.57 0.15 -10.60
N ASP A 171 -3.26 0.81 -9.69
CA ASP A 171 -3.21 0.48 -8.27
C ASP A 171 -4.56 -0.03 -7.77
N ARG A 172 -4.53 -0.67 -6.60
CA ARG A 172 -5.72 -1.12 -5.89
C ARG A 172 -5.55 -0.93 -4.40
N LEU A 173 -6.65 -0.98 -3.66
CA LEU A 173 -6.59 -0.98 -2.21
C LEU A 173 -5.79 -2.19 -1.70
N THR A 174 -5.17 -2.05 -0.54
CA THR A 174 -4.43 -3.14 0.10
C THR A 174 -5.37 -4.27 0.54
N LYS A 175 -4.80 -5.41 0.96
CA LYS A 175 -5.58 -6.59 1.37
C LYS A 175 -6.48 -6.29 2.57
N GLN A 176 -5.99 -5.47 3.49
CA GLN A 176 -6.71 -4.97 4.68
C GLN A 176 -7.99 -4.20 4.30
N HIS A 177 -8.05 -3.67 3.08
CA HIS A 177 -9.17 -2.93 2.53
C HIS A 177 -9.89 -3.68 1.40
N GLY A 178 -9.74 -5.01 1.34
CA GLY A 178 -10.51 -5.89 0.45
C GLY A 178 -9.95 -6.06 -0.96
N SER A 179 -8.77 -5.51 -1.28
CA SER A 179 -8.11 -5.65 -2.60
C SER A 179 -8.93 -5.19 -3.82
N LYS A 180 -10.03 -4.46 -3.61
CA LYS A 180 -10.89 -3.88 -4.65
C LYS A 180 -10.61 -2.37 -4.79
N GLY A 181 -11.30 -1.69 -5.69
CA GLY A 181 -11.16 -0.22 -5.85
C GLY A 181 -9.94 0.17 -6.68
N PHE A 182 -9.91 -0.27 -7.93
CA PHE A 182 -8.84 0.04 -8.88
C PHE A 182 -8.81 1.53 -9.25
N ARG A 183 -7.61 2.04 -9.52
CA ARG A 183 -7.41 3.31 -10.22
C ARG A 183 -6.46 3.08 -11.38
N VAL A 184 -6.80 3.65 -12.53
CA VAL A 184 -5.95 3.61 -13.73
C VAL A 184 -5.34 4.99 -13.93
N TYR A 185 -4.05 5.02 -14.24
CA TYR A 185 -3.30 6.22 -14.57
C TYR A 185 -2.60 6.04 -15.89
N VAL A 186 -2.60 7.08 -16.72
CA VAL A 186 -1.90 7.11 -18.01
C VAL A 186 -1.13 8.41 -18.16
N GLY A 187 0.13 8.36 -18.59
CA GLY A 187 0.93 9.55 -18.81
C GLY A 187 2.43 9.29 -18.82
N LYS A 188 3.23 10.37 -18.93
CA LYS A 188 4.68 10.30 -18.72
C LYS A 188 4.99 10.40 -17.22
N LYS A 189 6.21 10.01 -16.82
CA LYS A 189 6.74 10.25 -15.46
C LYS A 189 6.48 11.71 -15.03
N GLY A 190 6.06 11.90 -13.79
CA GLY A 190 5.69 13.19 -13.21
C GLY A 190 4.39 13.83 -13.73
N ALA A 191 3.77 13.27 -14.78
CA ALA A 191 2.60 13.83 -15.45
C ALA A 191 1.51 12.77 -15.67
N MET A 192 1.36 11.84 -14.73
CA MET A 192 0.33 10.80 -14.78
C MET A 192 -1.05 11.40 -14.54
N LYS A 193 -2.01 11.04 -15.39
CA LYS A 193 -3.41 11.45 -15.23
C LYS A 193 -4.26 10.24 -14.81
N GLN A 194 -5.03 10.40 -13.74
CA GLN A 194 -6.03 9.39 -13.38
C GLN A 194 -7.14 9.35 -14.43
N MET A 195 -7.45 8.14 -14.90
CA MET A 195 -8.52 7.86 -15.84
C MET A 195 -9.74 7.40 -15.06
N ALA A 196 -10.88 8.07 -15.28
CA ALA A 196 -12.13 7.67 -14.66
C ALA A 196 -12.59 6.32 -15.24
N LEU A 197 -12.68 5.32 -14.37
CA LEU A 197 -13.20 3.99 -14.72
C LEU A 197 -14.70 4.04 -14.90
N SER A 198 -15.19 3.42 -15.97
CA SER A 198 -16.60 3.14 -16.19
C SER A 198 -16.98 1.70 -15.86
N ASP A 199 -16.04 0.76 -16.04
CA ASP A 199 -16.24 -0.67 -15.75
C ASP A 199 -14.90 -1.37 -15.48
N VAL A 200 -14.96 -2.49 -14.76
CA VAL A 200 -13.83 -3.40 -14.55
C VAL A 200 -14.31 -4.84 -14.66
N ALA A 201 -13.80 -5.56 -15.65
CA ALA A 201 -13.97 -7.01 -15.77
C ALA A 201 -12.69 -7.72 -15.29
N SER A 202 -12.83 -8.74 -14.44
CA SER A 202 -11.72 -9.52 -13.92
C SER A 202 -12.13 -10.99 -13.79
N ASP A 203 -11.48 -11.86 -14.56
CA ASP A 203 -11.77 -13.29 -14.60
C ASP A 203 -10.49 -14.10 -14.96
N THR A 204 -10.65 -15.38 -15.28
CA THR A 204 -9.54 -16.26 -15.64
C THR A 204 -8.87 -15.88 -16.97
N ALA A 205 -9.56 -15.15 -17.86
CA ALA A 205 -9.00 -14.67 -19.11
C ALA A 205 -8.16 -13.39 -18.94
N GLY A 206 -8.31 -12.69 -17.81
CA GLY A 206 -7.50 -11.53 -17.47
C GLY A 206 -8.32 -10.39 -16.88
N GLU A 207 -7.91 -9.17 -17.17
CA GLU A 207 -8.50 -7.96 -16.59
C GLU A 207 -8.70 -6.89 -17.67
N VAL A 208 -9.86 -6.24 -17.66
CA VAL A 208 -10.19 -5.12 -18.55
C VAL A 208 -10.63 -3.94 -17.70
N PHE A 209 -9.95 -2.82 -17.85
CA PHE A 209 -10.25 -1.56 -17.18
C PHE A 209 -10.77 -0.56 -18.21
N SER A 210 -12.08 -0.36 -18.24
CA SER A 210 -12.72 0.49 -19.23
C SER A 210 -12.77 1.94 -18.76
N THR A 211 -12.37 2.86 -19.64
CA THR A 211 -12.38 4.31 -19.38
C THR A 211 -13.05 5.03 -20.55
N LYS A 212 -13.45 6.29 -20.35
CA LYS A 212 -14.04 7.11 -21.42
C LYS A 212 -13.14 7.26 -22.67
N THR A 213 -11.83 7.09 -22.54
CA THR A 213 -10.86 7.33 -23.62
C THR A 213 -10.24 6.07 -24.19
N GLY A 214 -10.60 4.90 -23.65
CA GLY A 214 -10.04 3.61 -24.05
C GLY A 214 -9.99 2.61 -22.90
N ASP A 215 -9.61 1.38 -23.25
CA ASP A 215 -9.57 0.24 -22.34
C ASP A 215 -8.12 -0.20 -22.14
N LEU A 216 -7.72 -0.38 -20.88
CA LEU A 216 -6.48 -1.07 -20.54
C LEU A 216 -6.80 -2.53 -20.30
N ARG A 217 -6.20 -3.42 -21.09
CA ARG A 217 -6.48 -4.85 -21.05
C ARG A 217 -5.21 -5.64 -20.73
N LEU A 218 -5.31 -6.52 -19.75
CA LEU A 218 -4.38 -7.61 -19.51
C LEU A 218 -5.04 -8.91 -20.01
N ASP A 219 -4.42 -9.58 -20.97
CA ASP A 219 -4.83 -10.90 -21.45
C ASP A 219 -3.92 -11.97 -20.84
N ARG A 220 -4.53 -12.96 -20.18
CA ARG A 220 -3.87 -14.09 -19.52
C ARG A 220 -4.18 -15.44 -20.18
N ARG A 221 -4.84 -15.44 -21.35
CA ARG A 221 -5.19 -16.69 -22.05
C ARG A 221 -4.01 -17.32 -22.80
N SER A 222 -2.97 -16.54 -23.08
CA SER A 222 -1.70 -17.03 -23.62
C SER A 222 -0.68 -17.29 -22.50
N ASP A 223 0.31 -18.10 -22.81
CA ASP A 223 1.53 -18.34 -22.02
C ASP A 223 2.29 -17.05 -21.68
N ILE A 224 2.22 -16.05 -22.56
CA ILE A 224 2.76 -14.72 -22.33
C ILE A 224 1.62 -13.78 -21.94
N ASN A 225 1.72 -13.15 -20.77
CA ASN A 225 0.82 -12.08 -20.35
C ASN A 225 0.96 -10.87 -21.29
N LYS A 226 -0.10 -10.52 -22.03
CA LYS A 226 -0.09 -9.38 -22.96
C LYS A 226 -0.90 -8.23 -22.40
N MET A 227 -0.32 -7.02 -22.42
CA MET A 227 -1.02 -5.79 -22.06
C MET A 227 -1.26 -4.93 -23.30
N MET A 228 -2.46 -4.36 -23.40
CA MET A 228 -2.84 -3.50 -24.51
C MET A 228 -3.62 -2.29 -24.04
N TRP A 229 -3.42 -1.17 -24.71
CA TRP A 229 -4.30 -0.01 -24.67
C TRP A 229 -5.15 0.04 -25.95
N ILE A 230 -6.47 0.03 -25.80
CA ILE A 230 -7.42 0.02 -26.92
C ILE A 230 -8.20 1.32 -26.92
N ARG A 231 -8.13 2.10 -28.01
CA ARG A 231 -8.88 3.34 -28.20
C ARG A 231 -9.64 3.29 -29.52
N GLY A 232 -10.91 2.93 -29.45
CA GLY A 232 -11.70 2.62 -30.65
C GLY A 232 -11.09 1.41 -31.37
N GLU A 233 -10.76 1.59 -32.64
CA GLU A 233 -10.11 0.54 -33.45
C GLU A 233 -8.60 0.44 -33.21
N LYS A 234 -7.97 1.50 -32.68
CA LYS A 234 -6.52 1.51 -32.46
C LYS A 234 -6.17 0.64 -31.26
N ARG A 235 -5.29 -0.34 -31.49
CA ARG A 235 -4.70 -1.20 -30.46
C ARG A 235 -3.22 -0.89 -30.33
N THR A 236 -2.77 -0.62 -29.12
CA THR A 236 -1.36 -0.36 -28.79
C THR A 236 -0.90 -1.48 -27.85
N GLU A 237 0.02 -2.30 -28.31
CA GLU A 237 0.66 -3.29 -27.45
C GLU A 237 1.59 -2.59 -26.46
N LEU A 238 1.59 -3.06 -25.21
CA LEU A 238 2.36 -2.46 -24.12
C LEU A 238 3.39 -3.46 -23.60
N ILE A 239 4.53 -2.92 -23.21
CA ILE A 239 5.58 -3.65 -22.50
C ILE A 239 5.17 -3.73 -21.03
N THR A 240 4.83 -4.93 -20.57
CA THR A 240 4.56 -5.22 -19.16
C THR A 240 5.84 -5.03 -18.34
N LEU A 241 5.74 -4.29 -17.24
CA LEU A 241 6.84 -4.05 -16.31
C LEU A 241 6.51 -4.69 -14.96
N ASP A 242 7.51 -5.32 -14.35
CA ASP A 242 7.37 -5.89 -13.01
C ASP A 242 7.18 -4.77 -11.97
N VAL A 243 6.13 -4.84 -11.16
CA VAL A 243 5.76 -3.78 -10.22
C VAL A 243 6.72 -3.68 -9.03
N ASP A 244 7.35 -4.78 -8.63
CA ASP A 244 8.26 -4.79 -7.48
C ASP A 244 9.63 -4.27 -7.90
N ALA A 245 10.15 -4.72 -9.04
CA ALA A 245 11.39 -4.23 -9.62
C ALA A 245 11.31 -2.74 -10.02
N ASN A 246 10.12 -2.23 -10.33
CA ASN A 246 9.87 -0.83 -10.67
C ASN A 246 9.20 -0.04 -9.54
N SER A 247 9.27 -0.51 -8.29
CA SER A 247 8.62 0.15 -7.14
C SER A 247 9.07 1.61 -7.01
N THR A 248 10.37 1.92 -7.10
CA THR A 248 10.85 3.31 -7.01
C THR A 248 10.27 4.19 -8.12
N VAL A 249 10.14 3.67 -9.35
CA VAL A 249 9.49 4.40 -10.44
C VAL A 249 8.03 4.71 -10.09
N ILE A 250 7.30 3.74 -9.56
CA ILE A 250 5.88 3.89 -9.20
C ILE A 250 5.69 4.91 -8.08
N PHE A 251 6.47 4.80 -7.01
CA PHE A 251 6.27 5.53 -5.77
C PHE A 251 7.05 6.85 -5.66
N THR A 252 7.91 7.14 -6.65
CA THR A 252 8.67 8.39 -6.78
C THR A 252 8.40 9.04 -8.14
N ASP A 253 8.82 8.41 -9.24
CA ASP A 253 8.92 9.07 -10.54
C ASP A 253 7.58 9.31 -11.25
N LEU A 254 6.57 8.45 -11.04
CA LEU A 254 5.27 8.62 -11.67
C LEU A 254 4.52 9.87 -11.16
N GLY A 255 4.91 10.41 -10.01
CA GLY A 255 4.31 11.62 -9.43
C GLY A 255 2.90 11.43 -8.83
N ILE A 256 2.44 10.18 -8.72
CA ILE A 256 1.11 9.84 -8.19
C ILE A 256 1.08 9.96 -6.66
N TYR A 257 2.16 9.51 -6.01
CA TYR A 257 2.24 9.48 -4.55
C TYR A 257 3.24 10.52 -4.05
N GLN A 258 2.72 11.59 -3.46
CA GLN A 258 3.54 12.68 -2.91
C GLN A 258 4.05 12.33 -1.50
N TYR A 259 3.19 11.71 -0.69
CA TYR A 259 3.47 11.29 0.68
C TYR A 259 2.96 9.86 0.87
N LEU A 260 3.75 9.00 1.52
CA LEU A 260 3.42 7.60 1.81
C LEU A 260 3.27 7.34 3.31
N GLY A 261 3.79 8.22 4.17
CA GLY A 261 3.82 8.01 5.61
C GLY A 261 4.68 6.82 6.04
N THR A 262 5.69 6.46 5.24
CA THR A 262 6.62 5.37 5.53
C THR A 262 7.93 5.90 6.14
N LEU A 263 8.72 5.04 6.82
CA LEU A 263 10.02 5.38 7.41
C LEU A 263 11.01 6.08 6.44
N CYS A 264 10.82 5.83 5.15
CA CYS A 264 11.71 6.25 4.06
C CYS A 264 10.99 7.16 3.06
N ASP A 265 9.99 7.90 3.53
CA ASP A 265 9.22 8.80 2.67
C ASP A 265 10.04 10.01 2.18
N ASN A 266 11.04 10.45 2.95
CA ASN A 266 11.86 11.63 2.61
C ASN A 266 13.13 11.32 1.81
N MET A 267 13.21 10.15 1.16
CA MET A 267 14.33 9.84 0.25
C MET A 267 14.14 10.46 -1.12
#